data_AF-A0A661WWP2-F1
#
_entry.id   AF-A0A661WWP2-F1
#
_cell.length_a   1.000
_cell.length_b   1.000
_cell.length_c   1.000
_cell.angle_alpha   90.00
_cell.angle_beta   90.00
_cell.angle_gamma   90.00
#
_symmetry.space_group_name_H-M   'P 1'
#
loop_
_entity.id
_entity.type
_entity.pdbx_description
1 polymer ?
#
loop_
_entity_poly.entity_id
_entity_poly.type
_entity_poly.pdbx_seq_one_letter_code
_entity_poly.pdbx_strand_id
1 'polypeptide(L)'
;MNIKFSAFILVLLAFFMFNCAGTRKKEEPAKVNQAANQDQDLTDIEALLGIDTNAKKPAKKSTKKKKDEKLNLLNENEVANPDQATGGPGLTSREKREYERKIKSLQQQLKDKDQIIRQLKDQLNQQSLEITQLKSRKETTTTYQPPKTSVPGTPVSMVASGEYEQTYQKARESFEARDYQTALSLFQSLIASNPNHPLADNAQYWIGECHYALRQYDAAIMDFQKVFTFPNSNKMADAQFKLVLCYLRKGEVEKAREEFQRLRAEFPDSPYVSRAEAILAKY
;
A
#
# COMPACT_ATOMS: atom_id res chain seq x y z
N MET A 1 19.09 15.26 -72.51
CA MET A 1 19.21 16.10 -71.30
C MET A 1 18.55 15.34 -70.14
N ASN A 2 19.38 14.76 -69.26
CA ASN A 2 19.13 14.29 -67.88
C ASN A 2 17.99 13.26 -67.67
N ILE A 3 18.14 11.93 -67.57
CA ILE A 3 19.22 11.01 -67.09
C ILE A 3 19.83 11.40 -65.75
N LYS A 4 19.03 11.57 -64.68
CA LYS A 4 19.53 11.58 -63.27
C LYS A 4 18.49 11.16 -62.21
N PHE A 5 17.62 10.18 -62.48
CA PHE A 5 16.72 9.66 -61.42
C PHE A 5 16.64 8.13 -61.30
N SER A 6 17.35 7.38 -62.14
CA SER A 6 17.31 5.90 -62.15
C SER A 6 18.46 5.22 -61.40
N ALA A 7 19.32 5.97 -60.69
CA ALA A 7 20.51 5.44 -60.04
C ALA A 7 20.48 5.46 -58.50
N PHE A 8 19.39 5.96 -57.89
CA PHE A 8 19.31 6.10 -56.42
C PHE A 8 18.46 5.03 -55.72
N ILE A 9 17.82 4.12 -56.47
CA ILE A 9 17.01 3.02 -55.91
C ILE A 9 17.77 1.67 -55.94
N LEU A 10 18.96 1.64 -56.54
CA LEU A 10 19.81 0.43 -56.65
C LEU A 10 20.99 0.39 -55.67
N VAL A 11 20.96 1.20 -54.60
CA VAL A 11 21.97 1.18 -53.51
C VAL A 11 21.35 0.78 -52.14
N LEU A 12 20.02 0.58 -52.08
CA LEU A 12 19.31 0.18 -50.85
C LEU A 12 18.97 -1.33 -50.76
N LEU A 13 19.48 -2.16 -51.67
CA LEU A 13 19.28 -3.62 -51.66
C LEU A 13 20.60 -4.42 -51.79
N ALA A 14 21.70 -3.89 -51.22
CA ALA A 14 22.98 -4.61 -51.12
C ALA A 14 23.68 -4.43 -49.75
N PHE A 15 22.91 -4.14 -48.70
CA PHE A 15 23.37 -4.15 -47.29
C PHE A 15 22.76 -5.30 -46.48
N PHE A 16 22.22 -6.31 -47.16
CA PHE A 16 21.98 -7.64 -46.62
C PHE A 16 23.04 -8.55 -47.22
N MET A 17 23.73 -9.34 -46.39
CA MET A 17 24.80 -10.30 -46.74
C MET A 17 26.23 -9.74 -46.74
N PHE A 18 26.76 -9.28 -45.60
CA PHE A 18 28.16 -9.52 -45.19
C PHE A 18 28.43 -8.95 -43.78
N ASN A 19 28.00 -9.64 -42.73
CA ASN A 19 28.66 -9.52 -41.43
C ASN A 19 28.42 -10.77 -40.59
N CYS A 20 29.17 -11.83 -40.88
CA CYS A 20 29.20 -13.05 -40.09
C CYS A 20 30.66 -13.48 -39.91
N ALA A 21 31.39 -12.81 -39.00
CA ALA A 21 32.59 -13.34 -38.35
C ALA A 21 33.08 -12.33 -37.30
N GLY A 22 32.86 -12.63 -36.01
CA GLY A 22 33.31 -11.76 -34.92
C GLY A 22 33.24 -12.44 -33.57
N THR A 23 34.24 -13.29 -33.30
CA THR A 23 34.79 -13.70 -31.99
C THR A 23 33.85 -13.69 -30.76
N ARG A 24 33.47 -14.90 -30.30
CA ARG A 24 32.90 -15.14 -28.96
C ARG A 24 33.95 -14.79 -27.89
N LYS A 25 33.77 -13.67 -27.20
CA LYS A 25 34.26 -13.53 -25.82
C LYS A 25 33.25 -14.23 -24.90
N LYS A 26 33.76 -15.06 -23.98
CA LYS A 26 32.98 -15.62 -22.88
C LYS A 26 32.55 -14.47 -21.98
N GLU A 27 31.28 -14.09 -22.06
CA GLU A 27 30.62 -13.35 -21.00
C GLU A 27 30.02 -14.37 -20.04
N GLU A 28 30.53 -14.34 -18.82
CA GLU A 28 30.00 -15.01 -17.64
C GLU A 28 28.80 -14.19 -17.15
N PRO A 29 27.55 -14.69 -17.22
CA PRO A 29 26.44 -13.96 -16.62
C PRO A 29 26.44 -14.17 -15.11
N ALA A 30 26.77 -13.06 -14.44
CA ALA A 30 26.36 -12.61 -13.12
C ALA A 30 25.46 -13.55 -12.29
N LYS A 31 25.92 -13.80 -11.06
CA LYS A 31 25.17 -14.44 -9.98
C LYS A 31 23.82 -13.74 -9.76
N VAL A 32 22.74 -14.35 -10.25
CA VAL A 32 21.39 -14.13 -9.75
C VAL A 32 21.35 -14.70 -8.34
N ASN A 33 21.46 -13.84 -7.33
CA ASN A 33 21.11 -14.14 -5.94
C ASN A 33 20.90 -12.82 -5.18
N GLN A 34 19.80 -12.13 -5.46
CA GLN A 34 19.39 -10.96 -4.68
C GLN A 34 17.87 -10.79 -4.54
N ALA A 35 17.08 -11.84 -4.78
CA ALA A 35 15.63 -11.80 -4.56
C ALA A 35 15.21 -12.25 -3.14
N ALA A 36 16.08 -12.96 -2.40
CA ALA A 36 15.70 -13.61 -1.15
C ALA A 36 15.94 -12.77 0.13
N ASN A 37 16.73 -11.69 0.05
CA ASN A 37 17.02 -10.81 1.19
C ASN A 37 16.18 -9.53 1.22
N GLN A 38 15.45 -9.23 0.14
CA GLN A 38 14.70 -7.98 0.01
C GLN A 38 13.43 -8.00 0.88
N ASP A 39 12.76 -9.15 1.00
CA ASP A 39 11.54 -9.31 1.81
C ASP A 39 11.75 -8.99 3.30
N GLN A 40 13.00 -9.04 3.80
CA GLN A 40 13.31 -8.84 5.22
C GLN A 40 13.59 -7.37 5.58
N ASP A 41 14.21 -6.59 4.69
CA ASP A 41 14.26 -5.11 4.82
C ASP A 41 12.87 -4.48 4.61
N LEU A 42 12.02 -5.14 3.82
CA LEU A 42 10.68 -4.71 3.44
C LEU A 42 9.65 -4.81 4.58
N THR A 43 9.82 -5.74 5.52
CA THR A 43 8.99 -5.85 6.73
C THR A 43 9.26 -4.72 7.73
N ASP A 44 10.47 -4.18 7.75
CA ASP A 44 10.86 -3.11 8.67
C ASP A 44 10.23 -1.77 8.28
N ILE A 45 9.93 -1.57 7.00
CA ILE A 45 9.17 -0.42 6.52
C ILE A 45 7.75 -0.50 7.06
N GLU A 46 7.05 -1.63 6.92
CA GLU A 46 5.68 -1.80 7.44
C GLU A 46 5.60 -1.67 8.98
N ALA A 47 6.63 -2.16 9.68
CA ALA A 47 6.78 -1.99 11.13
C ALA A 47 6.98 -0.51 11.53
N LEU A 48 7.76 0.25 10.77
CA LEU A 48 7.88 1.72 10.92
C LEU A 48 6.60 2.45 10.53
N LEU A 49 5.76 1.84 9.67
CA LEU A 49 4.50 2.42 9.25
C LEU A 49 3.36 2.24 10.28
N GLY A 50 3.55 1.43 11.33
CA GLY A 50 2.51 1.13 12.32
C GLY A 50 1.31 0.36 11.73
N ILE A 51 1.49 -0.28 10.57
CA ILE A 51 0.47 -1.10 9.93
C ILE A 51 0.73 -2.53 10.40
N ASP A 52 -0.13 -3.04 11.29
CA ASP A 52 -0.02 -4.39 11.82
C ASP A 52 -0.32 -5.42 10.71
N THR A 53 0.70 -5.80 9.95
CA THR A 53 0.69 -6.93 8.98
C THR A 53 1.31 -8.17 9.62
N ASN A 54 0.83 -8.58 10.81
CA ASN A 54 1.38 -9.78 11.44
C ASN A 54 1.30 -11.01 10.52
N ALA A 55 2.46 -11.65 10.37
CA ALA A 55 2.80 -12.73 9.49
C ALA A 55 2.37 -14.10 10.05
N LYS A 56 1.78 -14.90 9.16
CA LYS A 56 1.99 -16.34 9.00
C LYS A 56 2.46 -17.11 10.25
N LYS A 57 1.52 -17.81 10.92
CA LYS A 57 1.80 -18.97 11.77
C LYS A 57 2.66 -19.97 10.99
N PRO A 58 3.83 -20.45 11.49
CA PRO A 58 4.59 -21.46 10.77
C PRO A 58 3.84 -22.80 10.85
N ALA A 59 3.46 -23.31 9.69
CA ALA A 59 2.97 -24.66 9.52
C ALA A 59 4.11 -25.65 9.81
N LYS A 60 3.85 -26.57 10.74
CA LYS A 60 4.71 -27.73 11.03
C LYS A 60 4.94 -28.54 9.75
N LYS A 61 6.19 -28.64 9.32
CA LYS A 61 6.67 -29.73 8.46
C LYS A 61 7.88 -30.35 9.14
N SER A 62 7.73 -31.56 9.68
CA SER A 62 8.81 -32.53 9.64
C SER A 62 8.23 -33.92 9.43
N THR A 63 8.86 -34.58 8.47
CA THR A 63 8.58 -35.89 7.90
C THR A 63 8.94 -37.02 8.87
N LYS A 64 8.18 -38.10 8.76
CA LYS A 64 8.32 -39.38 9.47
C LYS A 64 9.52 -40.20 8.95
N LYS A 65 9.99 -41.14 9.80
CA LYS A 65 10.80 -42.35 9.54
C LYS A 65 12.31 -42.10 9.68
N LYS A 66 13.13 -42.84 10.44
CA LYS A 66 13.17 -44.20 11.02
C LYS A 66 14.29 -44.10 12.11
N LYS A 67 14.36 -44.81 13.23
CA LYS A 67 14.43 -46.27 13.42
C LYS A 67 14.63 -46.51 14.93
N ASP A 68 14.19 -47.67 15.35
CA ASP A 68 14.05 -48.18 16.71
C ASP A 68 15.37 -48.23 17.49
N GLU A 69 15.39 -47.76 18.75
CA GLU A 69 16.22 -48.38 19.79
C GLU A 69 15.66 -48.13 21.21
N LYS A 70 14.81 -49.08 21.60
CA LYS A 70 14.65 -49.70 22.92
C LYS A 70 15.03 -48.86 24.16
N LEU A 71 13.97 -48.45 24.85
CA LEU A 71 13.85 -48.17 26.28
C LEU A 71 14.83 -49.01 27.13
N ASN A 72 15.82 -48.35 27.74
CA ASN A 72 16.52 -48.90 28.89
C ASN A 72 16.30 -47.97 30.09
N LEU A 73 15.49 -48.46 31.01
CA LEU A 73 15.42 -48.00 32.39
C LEU A 73 16.80 -48.21 33.02
N LEU A 74 17.26 -47.26 33.84
CA LEU A 74 17.73 -47.51 35.20
C LEU A 74 18.13 -46.18 35.87
N ASN A 75 17.55 -46.03 37.05
CA ASN A 75 17.82 -45.07 38.10
C ASN A 75 19.27 -45.16 38.58
N GLU A 76 19.92 -44.02 38.82
CA GLU A 76 20.86 -43.84 39.95
C GLU A 76 21.14 -42.34 40.19
N ASN A 77 20.97 -41.94 41.44
CA ASN A 77 21.33 -40.62 41.96
C ASN A 77 22.86 -40.46 41.96
N GLU A 78 23.37 -39.33 41.48
CA GLU A 78 24.61 -38.79 42.05
C GLU A 78 24.64 -37.26 42.01
N VAL A 79 24.86 -36.69 43.18
CA VAL A 79 24.95 -35.26 43.49
C VAL A 79 26.26 -34.73 42.91
N ALA A 80 26.20 -33.80 41.96
CA ALA A 80 27.27 -32.84 41.73
C ALA A 80 26.71 -31.59 41.06
N ASN A 81 26.81 -30.48 41.79
CA ASN A 81 26.68 -29.13 41.26
C ASN A 81 27.93 -28.80 40.42
N PRO A 82 27.80 -28.35 39.16
CA PRO A 82 28.78 -27.48 38.57
C PRO A 82 28.08 -26.20 38.09
N ASP A 83 28.29 -25.14 38.83
CA ASP A 83 28.22 -23.80 38.28
C ASP A 83 29.22 -23.71 37.10
N GLN A 84 28.84 -22.97 36.05
CA GLN A 84 29.61 -22.60 34.85
C GLN A 84 29.68 -23.62 33.67
N ALA A 85 28.87 -23.41 32.62
CA ALA A 85 29.27 -22.57 31.47
C ALA A 85 28.38 -22.73 30.20
N THR A 86 28.10 -21.57 29.59
CA THR A 86 27.73 -21.27 28.19
C THR A 86 26.24 -21.20 27.79
N GLY A 87 25.73 -19.96 27.68
CA GLY A 87 24.44 -19.65 27.07
C GLY A 87 24.05 -18.16 27.00
N GLY A 88 25.01 -17.24 26.81
CA GLY A 88 24.79 -15.79 26.64
C GLY A 88 24.31 -15.02 27.89
N PRO A 89 24.49 -13.69 27.97
CA PRO A 89 23.90 -12.90 29.05
C PRO A 89 22.37 -12.89 28.88
N GLY A 90 21.69 -13.83 29.54
CA GLY A 90 20.24 -13.81 29.67
C GLY A 90 19.82 -12.55 30.44
N LEU A 91 18.75 -11.89 29.98
CA LEU A 91 18.17 -10.71 30.63
C LEU A 91 18.03 -10.91 32.13
N THR A 92 18.56 -9.98 32.92
CA THR A 92 18.42 -10.01 34.37
C THR A 92 16.94 -9.90 34.75
N SER A 93 16.56 -10.49 35.89
CA SER A 93 15.19 -10.40 36.42
C SER A 93 14.69 -8.95 36.56
N ARG A 94 15.61 -7.99 36.72
CA ARG A 94 15.31 -6.56 36.78
C ARG A 94 14.96 -5.99 35.41
N GLU A 95 15.78 -6.27 34.41
CA GLU A 95 15.53 -5.85 33.01
C GLU A 95 14.22 -6.47 32.49
N LYS A 96 13.96 -7.75 32.79
CA LYS A 96 12.71 -8.41 32.40
C LYS A 96 11.47 -7.70 32.96
N ARG A 97 11.49 -7.30 34.24
CA ARG A 97 10.40 -6.52 34.86
C ARG A 97 10.24 -5.12 34.26
N GLU A 98 11.34 -4.54 33.77
CA GLU A 98 11.29 -3.25 33.08
C GLU A 98 10.63 -3.38 31.70
N TYR A 99 11.03 -4.41 30.93
CA TYR A 99 10.39 -4.72 29.65
C TYR A 99 8.89 -5.04 29.82
N GLU A 100 8.51 -5.82 30.83
CA GLU A 100 7.10 -6.12 31.12
C GLU A 100 6.30 -4.85 31.41
N ARG A 101 6.86 -3.91 32.18
CA ARG A 101 6.23 -2.59 32.42
C ARG A 101 6.10 -1.78 31.14
N LYS A 102 7.15 -1.79 30.30
CA LYS A 102 7.15 -1.05 29.04
C LYS A 102 6.16 -1.62 28.02
N ILE A 103 6.09 -2.95 27.90
CA ILE A 103 5.10 -3.65 27.08
C ILE A 103 3.69 -3.28 27.53
N LYS A 104 3.41 -3.33 28.85
CA LYS A 104 2.10 -2.95 29.39
C LYS A 104 1.74 -1.49 29.09
N SER A 105 2.71 -0.59 29.21
CA SER A 105 2.52 0.83 28.87
C SER A 105 2.25 1.03 27.38
N LEU A 106 2.98 0.34 26.50
CA LEU A 106 2.76 0.42 25.05
C LEU A 106 1.41 -0.15 24.65
N GLN A 107 0.98 -1.27 25.25
CA GLN A 107 -0.35 -1.84 25.02
C GLN A 107 -1.46 -0.86 25.42
N GLN A 108 -1.29 -0.14 26.53
CA GLN A 108 -2.25 0.88 26.94
C GLN A 108 -2.28 2.03 25.94
N GLN A 109 -1.11 2.53 25.50
CA GLN A 109 -1.03 3.59 24.49
C GLN A 109 -1.67 3.19 23.16
N LEU A 110 -1.52 1.93 22.73
CA LEU A 110 -2.19 1.44 21.52
C LEU A 110 -3.71 1.46 21.68
N LYS A 111 -4.22 0.99 22.82
CA LYS A 111 -5.65 1.01 23.12
C LYS A 111 -6.20 2.45 23.14
N ASP A 112 -5.48 3.38 23.73
CA ASP A 112 -5.88 4.80 23.79
C ASP A 112 -5.87 5.42 22.38
N LYS A 113 -4.86 5.10 21.57
CA LYS A 113 -4.81 5.52 20.15
C LYS A 113 -5.95 4.95 19.34
N ASP A 114 -6.32 3.68 19.53
CA ASP A 114 -7.46 3.07 18.85
C ASP A 114 -8.78 3.78 19.21
N GLN A 115 -8.94 4.18 20.47
CA GLN A 115 -10.10 4.97 20.90
C GLN A 115 -10.13 6.34 20.22
N ILE A 116 -8.99 7.04 20.18
CA ILE A 116 -8.86 8.33 19.49
C ILE A 116 -9.16 8.19 18.00
N ILE A 117 -8.65 7.14 17.34
CA ILE A 117 -8.93 6.88 15.92
C ILE A 117 -10.43 6.69 15.67
N ARG A 118 -11.13 5.95 16.56
CA ARG A 118 -12.60 5.80 16.45
C ARG A 118 -13.30 7.15 16.60
N GLN A 119 -12.93 7.94 17.59
CA GLN A 119 -13.51 9.28 17.80
C GLN A 119 -13.28 10.21 16.61
N LEU A 120 -12.07 10.22 16.04
CA LEU A 120 -11.74 11.02 14.87
C LEU A 120 -12.51 10.56 13.63
N LYS A 121 -12.71 9.25 13.45
CA LYS A 121 -13.55 8.71 12.37
C LYS A 121 -15.00 9.19 12.52
N ASP A 122 -15.54 9.14 13.72
CA ASP A 122 -16.91 9.61 13.99
C ASP A 122 -17.05 11.11 13.72
N GLN A 123 -16.08 11.92 14.16
CA GLN A 123 -16.04 13.35 13.89
C GLN A 123 -15.92 13.66 12.40
N LEU A 124 -15.10 12.91 11.66
CA LEU A 124 -14.93 13.09 10.22
C LEU A 124 -16.23 12.78 9.47
N ASN A 125 -16.96 11.74 9.88
CA ASN A 125 -18.26 11.39 9.31
C ASN A 125 -19.33 12.46 9.61
N GLN A 126 -19.28 13.07 10.80
CA GLN A 126 -20.18 14.19 11.14
C GLN A 126 -19.87 15.41 10.27
N GLN A 127 -18.60 15.79 10.14
CA GLN A 127 -18.19 16.93 9.32
C GLN A 127 -18.49 16.72 7.85
N SER A 128 -18.32 15.51 7.30
CA SER A 128 -18.67 15.23 5.90
C SER A 128 -20.17 15.36 5.66
N LEU A 129 -21.02 14.97 6.62
CA LEU A 129 -22.46 15.15 6.55
C LEU A 129 -22.84 16.64 6.60
N GLU A 130 -22.22 17.43 7.48
CA GLU A 130 -22.43 18.88 7.56
C GLU A 130 -22.01 19.59 6.27
N ILE A 131 -20.84 19.27 5.73
CA ILE A 131 -20.35 19.82 4.45
C ILE A 131 -21.33 19.50 3.31
N THR A 132 -21.88 18.28 3.29
CA THR A 132 -22.85 17.85 2.29
C THR A 132 -24.14 18.67 2.39
N GLN A 133 -24.65 18.90 3.60
CA GLN A 133 -25.83 19.72 3.84
C GLN A 133 -25.60 21.21 3.52
N LEU A 134 -24.40 21.73 3.79
CA LEU A 134 -24.05 23.11 3.47
C LEU A 134 -23.91 23.34 1.96
N LYS A 135 -23.40 22.35 1.22
CA LYS A 135 -23.31 22.41 -0.26
C LYS A 135 -24.70 22.41 -0.90
N SER A 136 -25.60 21.52 -0.49
CA SER A 136 -26.99 21.50 -0.99
C SER A 136 -27.79 22.76 -0.63
N ARG A 137 -27.49 23.38 0.52
CA ARG A 137 -28.08 24.67 0.93
C ARG A 137 -27.59 25.86 0.11
N LYS A 138 -26.37 25.83 -0.43
CA LYS A 138 -25.85 26.89 -1.31
C LYS A 138 -26.44 26.83 -2.71
N GLU A 139 -26.77 25.64 -3.20
CA GLU A 139 -27.38 25.46 -4.54
C GLU A 139 -28.86 25.87 -4.59
N THR A 140 -29.53 26.06 -3.46
CA THR A 140 -30.97 26.44 -3.38
C THR A 140 -31.22 27.95 -3.25
N THR A 141 -30.19 28.82 -3.30
CA THR A 141 -30.34 30.28 -3.07
C THR A 141 -30.03 31.19 -4.27
N THR A 142 -29.88 30.68 -5.49
CA THR A 142 -29.75 31.55 -6.68
C THR A 142 -30.47 30.95 -7.89
N THR A 143 -31.79 31.11 -7.95
CA THR A 143 -32.53 31.31 -9.21
C THR A 143 -33.93 31.83 -8.89
N TYR A 144 -34.17 33.10 -9.22
CA TYR A 144 -35.50 33.67 -9.38
C TYR A 144 -36.20 32.99 -10.57
N GLN A 145 -37.35 32.35 -10.32
CA GLN A 145 -38.27 31.82 -11.34
C GLN A 145 -39.51 32.73 -11.45
N PRO A 146 -40.00 33.05 -12.66
CA PRO A 146 -41.44 33.22 -12.88
C PRO A 146 -42.09 31.87 -13.25
N PRO A 147 -43.42 31.71 -13.06
CA PRO A 147 -43.99 30.41 -12.71
C PRO A 147 -44.73 29.67 -13.83
N LYS A 148 -44.94 28.36 -13.54
CA LYS A 148 -45.92 27.39 -14.08
C LYS A 148 -45.51 26.58 -15.31
N THR A 149 -45.27 25.28 -15.11
CA THR A 149 -46.32 24.23 -15.21
C THR A 149 -45.87 22.94 -14.54
N SER A 150 -46.84 22.28 -13.93
CA SER A 150 -46.78 21.09 -13.08
C SER A 150 -46.35 19.80 -13.77
N VAL A 151 -45.45 19.04 -13.12
CA VAL A 151 -45.54 17.57 -13.04
C VAL A 151 -45.03 17.09 -11.66
N PRO A 152 -45.63 16.03 -11.05
CA PRO A 152 -45.34 15.59 -9.69
C PRO A 152 -44.03 14.77 -9.60
N GLY A 153 -43.33 14.90 -8.47
CA GLY A 153 -41.93 14.50 -8.31
C GLY A 153 -41.62 13.03 -8.04
N THR A 154 -40.33 12.74 -8.10
CA THR A 154 -39.66 11.60 -7.43
C THR A 154 -38.36 12.10 -6.78
N PRO A 155 -38.04 11.70 -5.53
CA PRO A 155 -36.84 12.14 -4.81
C PRO A 155 -35.66 11.20 -5.10
N VAL A 156 -35.11 11.22 -6.31
CA VAL A 156 -34.04 10.26 -6.70
C VAL A 156 -32.68 10.61 -6.07
N SER A 157 -32.42 11.89 -5.79
CA SER A 157 -31.10 12.35 -5.34
C SER A 157 -30.70 11.94 -3.91
N MET A 158 -31.67 11.61 -3.05
CA MET A 158 -31.40 11.30 -1.63
C MET A 158 -31.22 9.80 -1.37
N VAL A 159 -31.79 8.95 -2.24
CA VAL A 159 -31.70 7.48 -2.14
C VAL A 159 -30.39 6.98 -2.76
N ALA A 160 -29.98 7.57 -3.88
CA ALA A 160 -28.76 7.18 -4.59
C ALA A 160 -27.47 7.54 -3.83
N SER A 161 -27.46 8.62 -3.03
CA SER A 161 -26.33 8.91 -2.14
C SER A 161 -26.22 7.84 -1.06
N GLY A 162 -27.33 7.54 -0.36
CA GLY A 162 -27.34 6.56 0.75
C GLY A 162 -26.84 5.17 0.36
N GLU A 163 -27.12 4.72 -0.87
CA GLU A 163 -26.58 3.45 -1.40
C GLU A 163 -25.08 3.51 -1.69
N TYR A 164 -24.57 4.65 -2.17
CA TYR A 164 -23.14 4.89 -2.37
C TYR A 164 -22.39 4.81 -1.04
N GLU A 165 -22.83 5.51 0.00
CA GLU A 165 -22.16 5.48 1.30
C GLU A 165 -22.18 4.10 1.95
N GLN A 166 -23.29 3.35 1.82
CA GLN A 166 -23.38 1.98 2.31
C GLN A 166 -22.40 1.04 1.59
N THR A 167 -22.30 1.16 0.28
CA THR A 167 -21.39 0.34 -0.52
C THR A 167 -19.94 0.72 -0.23
N TYR A 168 -19.65 2.02 -0.05
CA TYR A 168 -18.35 2.51 0.40
C TYR A 168 -17.96 1.89 1.75
N GLN A 169 -18.89 1.86 2.70
CA GLN A 169 -18.58 1.30 4.02
C GLN A 169 -18.37 -0.22 3.97
N LYS A 170 -19.15 -0.96 3.18
CA LYS A 170 -18.89 -2.40 2.95
C LYS A 170 -17.51 -2.63 2.32
N ALA A 171 -17.12 -1.79 1.35
CA ALA A 171 -15.80 -1.89 0.72
C ALA A 171 -14.67 -1.65 1.73
N ARG A 172 -14.83 -0.65 2.62
CA ARG A 172 -13.92 -0.37 3.73
C ARG A 172 -13.82 -1.55 4.70
N GLU A 173 -14.93 -2.16 5.07
CA GLU A 173 -14.97 -3.34 5.94
C GLU A 173 -14.27 -4.54 5.30
N SER A 174 -14.49 -4.80 4.01
CA SER A 174 -13.76 -5.83 3.26
C SER A 174 -12.25 -5.56 3.24
N PHE A 175 -11.85 -4.30 3.05
CA PHE A 175 -10.43 -3.92 3.10
C PHE A 175 -9.83 -4.16 4.48
N GLU A 176 -10.52 -3.76 5.55
CA GLU A 176 -10.11 -3.97 6.94
C GLU A 176 -10.03 -5.47 7.30
N ALA A 177 -10.93 -6.29 6.73
CA ALA A 177 -10.89 -7.75 6.80
C ALA A 177 -9.80 -8.40 5.95
N ARG A 178 -8.99 -7.60 5.23
CA ARG A 178 -7.96 -8.02 4.27
C ARG A 178 -8.50 -8.77 3.05
N ASP A 179 -9.80 -8.72 2.81
CA ASP A 179 -10.42 -9.17 1.57
C ASP A 179 -10.30 -8.05 0.52
N TYR A 180 -9.08 -7.84 0.06
CA TYR A 180 -8.75 -6.76 -0.86
C TYR A 180 -9.39 -6.94 -2.23
N GLN A 181 -9.69 -8.17 -2.65
CA GLN A 181 -10.32 -8.43 -3.94
C GLN A 181 -11.80 -8.01 -3.92
N THR A 182 -12.53 -8.33 -2.86
CA THR A 182 -13.90 -7.86 -2.68
C THR A 182 -13.94 -6.34 -2.50
N ALA A 183 -13.05 -5.79 -1.68
CA ALA A 183 -12.94 -4.34 -1.48
C ALA A 183 -12.70 -3.60 -2.81
N LEU A 184 -11.75 -4.08 -3.61
CA LEU A 184 -11.43 -3.53 -4.92
C LEU A 184 -12.65 -3.49 -5.84
N SER A 185 -13.39 -4.60 -5.94
CA SER A 185 -14.60 -4.70 -6.76
C SER A 185 -15.67 -3.69 -6.33
N LEU A 186 -15.87 -3.55 -5.01
CA LEU A 186 -16.84 -2.59 -4.46
C LEU A 186 -16.41 -1.14 -4.68
N PHE A 187 -15.14 -0.79 -4.51
CA PHE A 187 -14.70 0.58 -4.81
C PHE A 187 -14.78 0.91 -6.31
N GLN A 188 -14.48 -0.05 -7.18
CA GLN A 188 -14.62 0.13 -8.63
C GLN A 188 -16.09 0.35 -9.03
N SER A 189 -17.03 -0.38 -8.42
CA SER A 189 -18.46 -0.19 -8.70
C SER A 189 -18.97 1.18 -8.25
N LEU A 190 -18.42 1.73 -7.18
CA LEU A 190 -18.72 3.10 -6.73
C LEU A 190 -18.26 4.15 -7.74
N ILE A 191 -17.02 4.08 -8.22
CA ILE A 191 -16.52 5.01 -9.25
C ILE A 191 -17.34 4.88 -10.54
N ALA A 192 -17.69 3.67 -10.94
CA ALA A 192 -18.47 3.42 -12.15
C ALA A 192 -19.92 3.94 -12.03
N SER A 193 -20.53 3.82 -10.85
CA SER A 193 -21.93 4.25 -10.64
C SER A 193 -22.07 5.75 -10.49
N ASN A 194 -21.15 6.41 -9.78
CA ASN A 194 -21.16 7.87 -9.62
C ASN A 194 -19.74 8.43 -9.46
N PRO A 195 -19.04 8.78 -10.56
CA PRO A 195 -17.67 9.29 -10.51
C PRO A 195 -17.55 10.70 -9.90
N ASN A 196 -18.66 11.44 -9.80
CA ASN A 196 -18.69 12.80 -9.23
C ASN A 196 -19.13 12.82 -7.77
N HIS A 197 -19.31 11.65 -7.14
CA HIS A 197 -19.74 11.56 -5.75
C HIS A 197 -18.73 12.24 -4.81
N PRO A 198 -19.15 12.87 -3.70
CA PRO A 198 -18.22 13.47 -2.72
C PRO A 198 -17.18 12.52 -2.11
N LEU A 199 -17.38 11.20 -2.23
CA LEU A 199 -16.43 10.17 -1.78
C LEU A 199 -15.67 9.50 -2.93
N ALA A 200 -15.87 9.93 -4.18
CA ALA A 200 -15.26 9.28 -5.34
C ALA A 200 -13.72 9.38 -5.32
N ASP A 201 -13.16 10.51 -4.90
CA ASP A 201 -11.72 10.67 -4.74
C ASP A 201 -11.13 9.71 -3.69
N ASN A 202 -11.85 9.54 -2.58
CA ASN A 202 -11.52 8.60 -1.51
C ASN A 202 -11.64 7.14 -2.00
N ALA A 203 -12.68 6.80 -2.75
CA ALA A 203 -12.83 5.47 -3.35
C ALA A 203 -11.69 5.18 -4.34
N GLN A 204 -11.30 6.14 -5.18
CA GLN A 204 -10.17 6.00 -6.10
C GLN A 204 -8.85 5.75 -5.35
N TYR A 205 -8.62 6.48 -4.25
CA TYR A 205 -7.46 6.21 -3.38
C TYR A 205 -7.49 4.77 -2.81
N TRP A 206 -8.64 4.29 -2.35
CA TRP A 206 -8.76 2.93 -1.81
C TRP A 206 -8.59 1.83 -2.87
N ILE A 207 -8.91 2.09 -4.14
CA ILE A 207 -8.56 1.18 -5.25
C ILE A 207 -7.03 1.00 -5.31
N GLY A 208 -6.29 2.11 -5.25
CA GLY A 208 -4.83 2.07 -5.19
C GLY A 208 -4.30 1.30 -3.98
N GLU A 209 -4.89 1.51 -2.79
CA GLU A 209 -4.55 0.77 -1.58
C GLU A 209 -4.81 -0.74 -1.71
N CYS A 210 -5.91 -1.13 -2.36
CA CYS A 210 -6.22 -2.55 -2.61
C CYS A 210 -5.15 -3.18 -3.50
N HIS A 211 -4.80 -2.54 -4.62
CA HIS A 211 -3.74 -3.03 -5.50
C HIS A 211 -2.38 -3.08 -4.80
N TYR A 212 -2.05 -2.07 -3.98
CA TYR A 212 -0.83 -2.06 -3.19
C TYR A 212 -0.78 -3.25 -2.21
N ALA A 213 -1.88 -3.51 -1.50
CA ALA A 213 -1.99 -4.62 -0.55
C ALA A 213 -1.93 -6.00 -1.24
N LEU A 214 -2.44 -6.08 -2.48
CA LEU A 214 -2.31 -7.24 -3.36
C LEU A 214 -0.92 -7.38 -4.00
N ARG A 215 0.02 -6.48 -3.68
CA ARG A 215 1.38 -6.39 -4.27
C ARG A 215 1.39 -6.15 -5.77
N GLN A 216 0.30 -5.61 -6.31
CA GLN A 216 0.15 -5.24 -7.71
C GLN A 216 0.59 -3.77 -7.88
N TYR A 217 1.88 -3.52 -7.66
CA TYR A 217 2.39 -2.15 -7.52
C TYR A 217 2.25 -1.31 -8.79
N ASP A 218 2.33 -1.91 -9.98
CA ASP A 218 2.08 -1.19 -11.24
C ASP A 218 0.63 -0.69 -11.36
N ALA A 219 -0.34 -1.54 -11.01
CA ALA A 219 -1.75 -1.14 -10.97
C ALA A 219 -1.99 -0.09 -9.89
N ALA A 220 -1.38 -0.27 -8.71
CA ALA A 220 -1.47 0.69 -7.61
C ALA A 220 -0.96 2.09 -8.03
N ILE A 221 0.18 2.16 -8.74
CA ILE A 221 0.72 3.42 -9.27
C ILE A 221 -0.30 4.11 -10.17
N MET A 222 -0.89 3.37 -11.12
CA MET A 222 -1.90 3.93 -12.03
C MET A 222 -3.12 4.45 -11.26
N ASP A 223 -3.56 3.75 -10.22
CA ASP A 223 -4.74 4.15 -9.45
C ASP A 223 -4.49 5.29 -8.46
N PHE A 224 -3.30 5.37 -7.86
CA PHE A 224 -2.92 6.55 -7.09
C PHE A 224 -2.77 7.78 -7.98
N GLN A 225 -2.24 7.64 -9.19
CA GLN A 225 -2.16 8.74 -10.15
C GLN A 225 -3.53 9.30 -10.54
N LYS A 226 -4.56 8.45 -10.62
CA LYS A 226 -5.94 8.90 -10.87
C LYS A 226 -6.50 9.77 -9.76
N VAL A 227 -5.97 9.75 -8.53
CA VAL A 227 -6.44 10.65 -7.45
C VAL A 227 -6.21 12.11 -7.82
N PHE A 228 -5.14 12.43 -8.56
CA PHE A 228 -4.83 13.80 -8.96
C PHE A 228 -5.78 14.36 -10.03
N THR A 229 -6.65 13.55 -10.63
CA THR A 229 -7.69 14.04 -11.55
C THR A 229 -8.90 14.63 -10.81
N PHE A 230 -9.03 14.36 -9.51
CA PHE A 230 -10.08 14.92 -8.65
C PHE A 230 -9.63 16.28 -8.09
N PRO A 231 -10.27 17.41 -8.45
CA PRO A 231 -9.85 18.72 -7.98
C PRO A 231 -9.93 18.84 -6.45
N ASN A 232 -8.86 19.34 -5.81
CA ASN A 232 -8.80 19.59 -4.37
C ASN A 232 -9.09 18.36 -3.48
N SER A 233 -8.76 17.15 -3.95
CA SER A 233 -8.92 15.94 -3.14
C SER A 233 -8.07 16.00 -1.86
N ASN A 234 -8.67 15.60 -0.74
CA ASN A 234 -7.95 15.44 0.53
C ASN A 234 -7.05 14.19 0.56
N LYS A 235 -6.94 13.45 -0.55
CA LYS A 235 -6.07 12.26 -0.69
C LYS A 235 -4.84 12.48 -1.57
N MET A 236 -4.64 13.68 -2.09
CA MET A 236 -3.49 13.95 -2.98
C MET A 236 -2.15 13.69 -2.29
N ALA A 237 -1.96 14.18 -1.05
CA ALA A 237 -0.71 13.95 -0.31
C ALA A 237 -0.51 12.47 0.04
N ASP A 238 -1.57 11.76 0.45
CA ASP A 238 -1.56 10.33 0.72
C ASP A 238 -1.20 9.52 -0.54
N ALA A 239 -1.83 9.83 -1.67
CA ALA A 239 -1.56 9.19 -2.96
C ALA A 239 -0.11 9.42 -3.41
N GLN A 240 0.38 10.66 -3.29
CA GLN A 240 1.76 11.02 -3.62
C GLN A 240 2.77 10.23 -2.77
N PHE A 241 2.52 10.12 -1.46
CA PHE A 241 3.34 9.28 -0.58
C PHE A 241 3.27 7.80 -0.97
N LYS A 242 2.09 7.29 -1.34
CA LYS A 242 1.93 5.91 -1.80
C LYS A 242 2.66 5.62 -3.10
N LEU A 243 2.80 6.59 -4.01
CA LEU A 243 3.66 6.44 -5.19
C LEU A 243 5.12 6.22 -4.82
N VAL A 244 5.66 6.98 -3.85
CA VAL A 244 7.01 6.75 -3.29
C VAL A 244 7.14 5.30 -2.83
N LEU A 245 6.18 4.83 -2.03
CA LEU A 245 6.19 3.46 -1.52
C LEU A 245 6.09 2.43 -2.65
N CYS A 246 5.21 2.61 -3.63
CA CYS A 246 5.09 1.69 -4.76
C CYS A 246 6.41 1.52 -5.51
N TYR A 247 7.09 2.63 -5.85
CA TYR A 247 8.37 2.54 -6.55
C TYR A 247 9.47 1.90 -5.72
N LEU A 248 9.53 2.17 -4.41
CA LEU A 248 10.45 1.45 -3.51
C LEU A 248 10.17 -0.06 -3.49
N ARG A 249 8.89 -0.45 -3.47
CA ARG A 249 8.47 -1.86 -3.48
C ARG A 249 8.80 -2.57 -4.79
N LYS A 250 8.95 -1.81 -5.87
CA LYS A 250 9.45 -2.29 -7.16
C LYS A 250 10.98 -2.28 -7.26
N GLY A 251 11.69 -1.72 -6.28
CA GLY A 251 13.15 -1.52 -6.34
C GLY A 251 13.57 -0.34 -7.23
N GLU A 252 12.64 0.48 -7.69
CA GLU A 252 12.88 1.63 -8.55
C GLU A 252 13.17 2.89 -7.70
N VAL A 253 14.30 2.86 -6.98
CA VAL A 253 14.64 3.88 -5.96
C VAL A 253 14.71 5.29 -6.56
N GLU A 254 15.29 5.47 -7.75
CA GLU A 254 15.37 6.79 -8.39
C GLU A 254 13.98 7.40 -8.65
N LYS A 255 13.03 6.59 -9.15
CA LYS A 255 11.64 7.05 -9.31
C LYS A 255 10.98 7.35 -7.97
N ALA A 256 11.26 6.57 -6.93
CA ALA A 256 10.79 6.89 -5.59
C ALA A 256 11.33 8.24 -5.08
N ARG A 257 12.59 8.58 -5.39
CA ARG A 257 13.15 9.90 -5.07
C ARG A 257 12.48 11.02 -5.86
N GLU A 258 12.16 10.81 -7.14
CA GLU A 258 11.39 11.77 -7.93
C GLU A 258 9.99 12.03 -7.33
N GLU A 259 9.27 10.97 -6.96
CA GLU A 259 7.96 11.11 -6.31
C GLU A 259 8.06 11.76 -4.93
N PHE A 260 9.16 11.54 -4.21
CA PHE A 260 9.40 12.20 -2.93
C PHE A 260 9.69 13.70 -3.12
N GLN A 261 10.43 14.08 -4.16
CA GLN A 261 10.64 15.49 -4.49
C GLN A 261 9.31 16.19 -4.81
N ARG A 262 8.42 15.54 -5.57
CA ARG A 262 7.04 16.00 -5.79
C ARG A 262 6.28 16.16 -4.48
N LEU A 263 6.31 15.13 -3.60
CA LEU A 263 5.67 15.18 -2.29
C LEU A 263 6.11 16.41 -1.47
N ARG A 264 7.42 16.66 -1.42
CA ARG A 264 7.99 17.79 -0.67
C ARG A 264 7.68 19.14 -1.29
N ALA A 265 7.57 19.22 -2.61
CA ALA A 265 7.30 20.47 -3.32
C ALA A 265 5.81 20.86 -3.25
N GLU A 266 4.91 19.88 -3.46
CA GLU A 266 3.47 20.12 -3.57
C GLU A 266 2.75 20.03 -2.21
N PHE A 267 3.28 19.25 -1.27
CA PHE A 267 2.69 19.02 0.05
C PHE A 267 3.73 19.20 1.19
N PRO A 268 4.40 20.37 1.28
CA PRO A 268 5.51 20.59 2.21
C PRO A 268 5.13 20.40 3.69
N ASP A 269 3.89 20.73 4.06
CA ASP A 269 3.39 20.61 5.43
C ASP A 269 2.83 19.21 5.76
N SER A 270 2.87 18.29 4.80
CA SER A 270 2.35 16.93 4.99
C SER A 270 3.23 16.14 5.97
N PRO A 271 2.64 15.37 6.90
CA PRO A 271 3.39 14.47 7.78
C PRO A 271 4.14 13.38 6.99
N TYR A 272 3.81 13.20 5.70
CA TYR A 272 4.46 12.22 4.84
C TYR A 272 5.85 12.66 4.36
N VAL A 273 6.20 13.96 4.40
CA VAL A 273 7.52 14.43 3.96
C VAL A 273 8.62 13.84 4.83
N SER A 274 8.57 14.09 6.14
CA SER A 274 9.56 13.55 7.09
C SER A 274 9.58 12.02 7.10
N ARG A 275 8.42 11.40 6.87
CA ARG A 275 8.29 9.94 6.80
C ARG A 275 8.98 9.36 5.58
N ALA A 276 8.72 9.91 4.40
CA ALA A 276 9.33 9.47 3.15
C ALA A 276 10.85 9.69 3.17
N GLU A 277 11.31 10.81 3.74
CA GLU A 277 12.73 11.10 3.92
C GLU A 277 13.42 10.02 4.78
N ALA A 278 12.84 9.68 5.92
CA ALA A 278 13.38 8.64 6.81
C ALA A 278 13.43 7.24 6.14
N ILE A 279 12.45 6.93 5.29
CA ILE A 279 12.44 5.67 4.51
C ILE A 279 13.54 5.68 3.45
N LEU A 280 13.65 6.77 2.68
CA LEU A 280 14.61 6.90 1.58
C LEU A 280 16.07 7.00 2.02
N ALA A 281 16.32 7.37 3.29
CA ALA A 281 17.67 7.36 3.86
C ALA A 281 18.26 5.95 4.03
N LYS A 282 17.44 4.90 3.93
CA LYS A 282 17.86 3.49 4.04
C LYS A 282 18.29 2.87 2.71
N TYR A 283 18.06 3.56 1.60
CA TYR A 283 18.34 3.13 0.23
C TYR A 283 19.43 4.02 -0.38
#